data_AF-A0A1S1P0T6-F1
#
_entry.id   AF-A0A1S1P0T6-F1
#
_cell.length_a   1.000
_cell.length_b   1.000
_cell.length_c   1.000
_cell.angle_alpha   90.00
_cell.angle_beta   90.00
_cell.angle_gamma   90.00
#
_symmetry.space_group_name_H-M   'P 1'
#
loop_
_entity.id
_entity.type
_entity.pdbx_description
1 polymer ?
#
loop_
_entity_poly.entity_id
_entity_poly.type
_entity_poly.pdbx_seq_one_letter_code
_entity_poly.pdbx_strand_id
1 'polypeptide(L)' 'MPEVATARITRGDSLWQISRRTYGRGNRYTVIYDANQEQIRDPNRIYPGQMFVLPNNESKPSVPSAKGGPDRRT' A
#
# COMPACT_ATOMS: atom_id res chain seq x y z
N MET A 1 4.29 -11.59 10.62
CA MET A 1 3.34 -10.48 10.79
C MET A 1 3.18 -9.83 9.43
N PRO A 2 1.96 -9.61 8.91
CA PRO A 2 1.78 -8.93 7.62
C PRO A 2 2.43 -7.55 7.69
N GLU A 3 3.24 -7.19 6.69
CA GLU A 3 3.71 -5.81 6.54
C GLU A 3 2.53 -4.97 6.05
N VAL A 4 1.84 -4.35 7.00
CA VAL A 4 0.72 -3.46 6.72
C VAL A 4 1.29 -2.14 6.23
N ALA A 5 1.25 -1.92 4.91
CA ALA A 5 1.58 -0.62 4.35
C ALA A 5 0.39 0.33 4.54
N THR A 6 0.62 1.59 4.89
CA THR A 6 -0.45 2.59 5.04
C THR A 6 -0.20 3.74 4.07
N ALA A 7 -1.20 4.10 3.27
CA ALA A 7 -1.12 5.24 2.35
C ALA A 7 -2.10 6.34 2.76
N ARG A 8 -1.62 7.59 2.70
CA ARG A 8 -2.46 8.77 2.92
C ARG A 8 -3.06 9.22 1.60
N ILE A 9 -4.39 9.37 1.57
CA ILE A 9 -5.11 9.95 0.44
C ILE A 9 -4.75 11.43 0.31
N THR A 10 -4.38 11.86 -0.88
CA THR A 10 -4.21 13.27 -1.21
C THR A 10 -5.31 13.73 -2.17
N ARG A 11 -5.51 15.04 -2.35
CA ARG A 11 -6.52 15.52 -3.30
C ARG A 11 -6.14 15.06 -4.71
N GLY A 12 -7.06 14.37 -5.38
CA GLY A 12 -6.84 13.82 -6.72
C GLY A 12 -6.15 12.46 -6.74
N ASP A 13 -5.85 11.86 -5.58
CA ASP A 13 -5.45 10.45 -5.51
C ASP A 13 -6.67 9.55 -5.66
N SER A 14 -6.49 8.44 -6.37
CA SER A 14 -7.51 7.40 -6.56
C SER A 14 -6.99 6.07 -6.04
N LEU A 15 -7.88 5.19 -5.55
CA LEU A 15 -7.52 3.83 -5.09
C LEU A 15 -6.67 3.08 -6.13
N TRP A 16 -6.94 3.29 -7.42
CA TRP A 16 -6.17 2.73 -8.52
C TRP A 16 -4.72 3.25 -8.59
N GLN A 17 -4.49 4.56 -8.41
CA GLN A 17 -3.14 5.15 -8.42
C GLN A 17 -2.32 4.67 -7.23
N ILE A 18 -2.95 4.59 -6.06
CA ILE A 18 -2.31 4.14 -4.83
C ILE A 18 -1.97 2.65 -4.97
N SER A 19 -2.92 1.85 -5.44
CA SER A 19 -2.68 0.43 -5.74
C SER A 19 -1.54 0.22 -6.72
N ARG A 20 -1.45 1.06 -7.76
CA ARG A 20 -0.36 1.00 -8.73
C ARG A 20 0.99 1.40 -8.13
N ARG A 21 1.04 2.37 -7.21
CA ARG A 21 2.28 2.79 -6.53
C ARG A 21 2.73 1.78 -5.48
N THR A 22 1.81 1.17 -4.74
CA THR A 22 2.12 0.24 -3.65
C THR A 22 2.34 -1.19 -4.14
N TYR A 23 1.48 -1.70 -5.01
CA TYR A 23 1.58 -3.08 -5.52
C TYR A 23 2.19 -3.18 -6.91
N GLY A 24 2.52 -2.06 -7.55
CA GLY A 24 2.90 -2.04 -8.98
C GLY A 24 1.75 -2.30 -9.95
N ARG A 25 0.57 -2.68 -9.45
CA ARG A 25 -0.59 -3.11 -10.26
C ARG A 25 -1.86 -2.40 -9.81
N GLY A 26 -2.37 -1.49 -10.65
CA GLY A 26 -3.57 -0.71 -10.33
C GLY A 26 -4.84 -1.53 -10.16
N ASN A 27 -4.90 -2.75 -10.70
CA ASN A 27 -6.05 -3.66 -10.57
C ASN A 27 -6.19 -4.28 -9.17
N ARG A 28 -5.19 -4.15 -8.28
CA ARG A 28 -5.29 -4.59 -6.87
C ARG A 28 -6.01 -3.58 -5.97
N TYR A 29 -6.67 -2.57 -6.54
CA TYR A 29 -7.41 -1.57 -5.76
C TYR A 29 -8.59 -2.18 -4.99
N THR A 30 -9.16 -3.29 -5.49
CA THR A 30 -10.21 -4.06 -4.82
C THR A 30 -9.76 -4.62 -3.48
N VAL A 31 -8.48 -5.00 -3.35
CA VAL A 31 -7.90 -5.49 -2.10
C VAL A 31 -7.79 -4.37 -1.06
N ILE A 32 -7.42 -3.16 -1.50
CA ILE A 32 -7.41 -1.98 -0.63
C ILE A 32 -8.84 -1.65 -0.20
N TYR A 33 -9.78 -1.71 -1.14
CA TYR A 33 -11.18 -1.42 -0.85
C TYR A 33 -11.75 -2.41 0.18
N ASP A 34 -11.57 -3.71 -0.05
CA ASP A 34 -11.98 -4.79 0.86
C ASP A 34 -11.44 -4.57 2.29
N ALA A 35 -10.13 -4.34 2.39
CA ALA A 35 -9.44 -4.14 3.67
C ALA A 35 -9.81 -2.85 4.40
N ASN A 36 -10.40 -1.88 3.71
CA ASN A 36 -10.83 -0.61 4.30
C ASN A 36 -12.33 -0.41 4.17
N GLN A 37 -13.13 -1.43 3.85
CA GLN A 37 -14.59 -1.23 3.72
C GLN A 37 -15.21 -0.69 5.00
N GLU A 38 -14.66 -1.06 6.16
CA GLU A 38 -15.08 -0.51 7.46
C GLU A 38 -14.81 1.00 7.58
N GLN A 39 -13.77 1.50 6.90
CA GLN A 39 -13.40 2.93 6.88
C GLN A 39 -14.01 3.67 5.67
N ILE A 40 -14.29 2.97 4.58
CA ILE A 40 -14.85 3.50 3.33
C ILE A 40 -16.35 3.25 3.36
N ARG A 41 -17.09 4.14 4.03
CA ARG A 41 -18.56 4.11 4.00
C ARG A 41 -19.12 4.30 2.60
N ASP A 42 -18.45 5.10 1.79
CA ASP A 42 -18.83 5.40 0.42
C ASP A 42 -17.59 5.40 -0.48
N PRO A 43 -17.45 4.48 -1.45
CA PRO A 43 -16.31 4.45 -2.36
C PRO A 43 -16.20 5.71 -3.22
N ASN A 44 -17.32 6.40 -3.43
CA ASN A 44 -17.38 7.68 -4.15
C ASN A 44 -17.07 8.89 -3.26
N ARG A 45 -16.96 8.72 -1.94
CA ARG A 45 -16.63 9.77 -0.97
C ARG A 45 -15.35 9.44 -0.22
N ILE A 46 -14.24 9.44 -0.96
CA ILE A 46 -12.90 9.43 -0.41
C ILE A 46 -12.40 10.86 -0.23
N TYR A 47 -11.98 11.18 1.00
CA TYR A 47 -11.51 12.50 1.38
C TYR A 47 -9.99 12.53 1.49
N PRO A 48 -9.34 13.60 1.00
CA PRO A 48 -7.93 13.83 1.24
C PRO A 48 -7.65 13.91 2.75
N GLY A 49 -6.60 13.21 3.20
CA GLY A 49 -6.22 13.10 4.61
C GLY A 49 -6.60 11.77 5.26
N GLN A 50 -7.42 10.94 4.61
CA GLN A 50 -7.69 9.57 5.09
C GLN A 50 -6.45 8.68 4.96
N MET A 51 -6.29 7.76 5.91
CA MET A 51 -5.22 6.76 5.92
C MET A 51 -5.84 5.41 5.58
N PHE A 52 -5.45 4.82 4.44
CA PHE A 52 -5.88 3.47 4.08
C PHE A 52 -4.80 2.44 4.31
N VAL A 53 -5.26 1.29 4.79
CA VAL A 53 -4.46 0.10 4.99
C VAL A 53 -4.32 -0.65 3.67
N LEU A 54 -3.10 -0.95 3.28
CA LEU A 54 -2.77 -1.68 2.07
C LEU A 54 -2.20 -3.03 2.50
N PRO A 55 -3.04 -4.07 2.64
CA PRO A 55 -2.53 -5.38 2.94
C PRO A 55 -1.81 -5.91 1.70
N ASN A 56 -0.55 -6.30 1.86
CA ASN A 56 0.13 -7.02 0.80
C ASN A 56 -0.34 -8.46 0.83
N ASN A 57 -1.23 -8.83 -0.09
CA ASN A 57 -1.67 -10.22 -0.27
C ASN A 57 -0.59 -11.09 -0.94
N GLU A 58 0.65 -10.63 -0.94
CA GLU A 58 1.83 -11.42 -1.29
C GLU A 58 2.48 -11.92 0.00
N SER A 59 2.19 -13.17 0.32
CA SER A 59 2.94 -14.02 1.25
C SER A 59 4.39 -14.28 0.81
N LYS A 60 5.04 -13.34 0.14
CA LYS A 60 6.49 -13.36 0.02
C LYS A 60 7.03 -12.33 0.99
N PRO A 61 7.67 -12.76 2.09
CA PRO A 61 8.60 -11.90 2.78
C PRO A 61 9.76 -11.71 1.81
N SER A 62 9.62 -10.79 0.85
CA SER A 62 10.78 -10.14 0.26
C SER A 62 11.33 -9.28 1.37
N VAL A 63 12.08 -9.93 2.26
CA VAL A 63 13.14 -9.37 3.08
C VAL A 63 13.66 -8.14 2.33
N PRO A 64 13.77 -6.98 3.01
CA PRO A 64 14.30 -5.79 2.38
C PRO A 64 15.56 -6.23 1.68
N SER A 65 15.63 -5.97 0.37
CA SER A 65 16.87 -6.10 -0.38
C SER A 65 17.91 -5.46 0.52
N ALA A 66 18.71 -6.31 1.14
CA ALA A 66 19.80 -5.89 1.93
C ALA A 66 20.56 -4.97 0.97
N LYS A 67 20.65 -3.68 1.31
CA LYS A 67 21.89 -2.99 1.04
C LYS A 67 22.95 -3.69 1.89
N GLY A 68 23.29 -4.92 1.48
CA GLY A 68 24.48 -5.62 1.85
C GLY A 68 25.42 -5.41 0.68
N GLY A 69 26.52 -4.72 0.95
CA GLY A 69 27.67 -4.73 0.08
C GLY A 69 28.54 -3.50 0.26
N PRO A 70 29.84 -3.66 0.56
CA PRO A 70 30.43 -4.66 1.44
C PRO A 70 31.32 -3.97 2.50
N ASP A 71 31.52 -4.68 3.60
CA ASP A 71 32.76 -4.68 4.37
C ASP A 71 34.00 -4.51 3.45
N ARG A 72 34.70 -3.36 3.50
CA ARG A 72 36.14 -3.29 3.17
C ARG A 72 36.86 -2.13 3.87
N ARG A 73 37.93 -2.54 4.56
CA ARG A 73 39.08 -1.80 5.13
C ARG A 73 38.81 -1.13 6.48
N THR A 74 39.36 -1.68 7.57
CA THR A 74 40.78 -1.56 8.01
C THR A 74 41.13 -0.11 8.30
#